data_AF-A0A071M2P3-F1
#
_entry.id   AF-A0A071M2P3-F1
#
_cell.length_a   1.000
_cell.length_b   1.000
_cell.length_c   1.000
_cell.angle_alpha   90.00
_cell.angle_beta   90.00
_cell.angle_gamma   90.00
#
_symmetry.space_group_name_H-M   'P 1'
#
loop_
_entity.id
_entity.type
_entity.pdbx_description
1 polymer ?
#
loop_
_entity_poly.entity_id
_entity_poly.type
_entity_poly.pdbx_seq_one_letter_code
_entity_poly.pdbx_strand_id
1 'polypeptide(L)'
;MKTITLFLAVWLILTMKVYADDGCASQTSGSDILQCTLKAKQQAEASLNAAYSAAKKRVNNSSAADKNLAQNYLKTLLDSQRGWLKFRDGQCRLEAFLAEEGTNANNMLESKCVARMDNERVTQLAAMPYQ
;
A
#
# COMPACT_ATOMS: atom_id res chain seq x y z
N MET A 1 34.16 55.09 8.38
CA MET A 1 33.92 54.47 9.71
C MET A 1 33.44 53.04 9.50
N LYS A 2 34.06 52.09 10.20
CA LYS A 2 33.72 50.65 10.33
C LYS A 2 32.28 50.51 10.89
N THR A 3 31.45 49.54 10.52
CA THR A 3 31.40 48.12 10.97
C THR A 3 30.39 47.36 10.06
N ILE A 4 30.68 46.24 9.39
CA ILE A 4 30.93 44.83 9.82
C ILE A 4 29.67 44.04 10.27
N THR A 5 29.52 42.86 9.65
CA THR A 5 28.80 41.60 9.99
C THR A 5 27.34 41.35 9.63
N LEU A 6 27.16 40.60 8.53
CA LEU A 6 26.43 39.32 8.39
C LEU A 6 25.59 38.83 9.58
N PHE A 7 24.31 38.52 9.35
CA PHE A 7 23.61 37.38 9.96
C PHE A 7 22.51 36.85 9.01
N LEU A 8 22.89 35.92 8.13
CA LEU A 8 21.94 34.99 7.51
C LEU A 8 21.55 33.96 8.59
N ALA A 9 20.36 34.10 9.17
CA ALA A 9 19.76 33.04 9.97
C ALA A 9 18.79 32.24 9.10
N VAL A 10 19.33 31.30 8.31
CA VAL A 10 18.53 30.27 7.64
C VAL A 10 18.14 29.25 8.70
N TRP A 11 16.91 29.35 9.19
CA TRP A 11 16.32 28.39 10.11
C TRP A 11 15.91 27.14 9.30
N LEU A 12 16.86 26.22 9.11
CA LEU A 12 16.61 24.92 8.50
C LEU A 12 15.88 24.05 9.53
N ILE A 13 14.55 24.10 9.53
CA ILE A 13 13.73 23.20 10.34
C ILE A 13 13.86 21.80 9.72
N LEU A 14 14.78 21.01 10.25
CA LEU A 14 14.89 19.59 9.92
C LEU A 14 13.63 18.90 10.46
N THR A 15 12.63 18.69 9.60
CA THR A 15 11.44 17.91 9.97
C THR A 15 11.87 16.47 10.14
N MET A 16 12.20 16.08 11.38
CA MET A 16 12.35 14.68 11.72
C MET A 16 10.98 14.03 11.58
N LYS A 17 10.79 13.26 10.52
CA LYS A 17 9.67 12.32 10.41
C LYS A 17 9.91 11.25 11.47
N VAL A 18 9.34 11.45 12.66
CA VAL A 18 9.20 10.38 13.65
C VAL A 18 8.27 9.36 13.02
N TYR A 19 8.82 8.22 12.60
CA TYR A 19 7.99 7.04 12.39
C TYR A 19 7.47 6.65 13.77
N ALA A 20 6.16 6.77 13.97
CA ALA A 20 5.55 6.21 15.17
C ALA A 20 5.92 4.72 15.20
N ASP A 21 6.61 4.31 16.26
CA ASP A 21 6.70 2.89 16.58
C ASP A 21 5.27 2.43 16.86
N ASP A 22 4.72 1.60 15.97
CA ASP A 22 3.34 1.15 16.05
C ASP A 22 3.11 0.23 17.26
N GLY A 23 4.13 0.01 18.10
CA GLY A 23 4.10 -0.84 19.28
C GLY A 23 3.94 -2.31 18.92
N CYS A 24 3.83 -2.66 17.64
CA CYS A 24 3.49 -3.99 17.16
C CYS A 24 4.67 -4.97 17.14
N ALA A 25 5.90 -4.46 17.19
CA ALA A 25 7.11 -5.28 17.17
C ALA A 25 7.38 -6.00 18.51
N SER A 26 6.83 -5.49 19.61
CA SER A 26 7.11 -5.97 20.98
C SER A 26 5.91 -6.64 21.67
N GLN A 27 4.79 -6.87 20.96
CA GLN A 27 3.59 -7.44 21.57
C GLN A 27 3.70 -8.94 21.80
N THR A 28 3.35 -9.38 23.01
CA THR A 28 3.32 -10.79 23.40
C THR A 28 1.92 -11.33 23.64
N SER A 29 0.91 -10.46 23.76
CA SER A 29 -0.47 -10.87 23.96
C SER A 29 -1.15 -11.21 22.63
N GLY A 30 -1.98 -12.26 22.60
CA GLY A 30 -2.66 -12.70 21.38
C GLY A 30 -3.64 -11.66 20.81
N SER A 31 -4.27 -10.86 21.66
CA SER A 31 -5.18 -9.78 21.24
C SER A 31 -4.44 -8.61 20.60
N ASP A 32 -3.30 -8.22 21.14
CA ASP A 32 -2.52 -7.10 20.62
C ASP A 32 -1.87 -7.46 19.28
N ILE A 33 -1.42 -8.71 19.13
CA ILE A 33 -0.92 -9.25 17.86
C ILE A 33 -2.02 -9.21 16.78
N LEU A 34 -3.26 -9.61 17.12
CA LEU A 34 -4.37 -9.54 16.16
C LEU A 34 -4.62 -8.09 15.71
N GLN A 35 -4.71 -7.14 16.64
CA GLN A 35 -4.94 -5.73 16.31
C GLN A 35 -3.84 -5.17 15.39
N CYS A 36 -2.59 -5.53 15.65
CA CYS A 36 -1.46 -5.17 14.79
C CYS A 36 -1.60 -5.71 13.37
N THR A 37 -2.02 -6.97 13.21
CA THR A 37 -2.23 -7.54 11.86
C THR A 37 -3.40 -6.90 11.12
N LEU A 38 -4.48 -6.55 11.82
CA LEU A 38 -5.61 -5.83 11.24
C LEU A 38 -5.20 -4.43 10.77
N LYS A 39 -4.42 -3.71 11.58
CA LYS A 39 -3.89 -2.39 11.22
C LYS A 39 -2.96 -2.47 10.01
N ALA A 40 -2.06 -3.45 9.97
CA ALA A 40 -1.15 -3.66 8.85
C ALA A 40 -1.91 -3.98 7.55
N LYS A 41 -2.95 -4.82 7.62
CA LYS A 41 -3.87 -5.08 6.50
C LYS A 41 -4.49 -3.77 5.99
N GLN A 42 -5.09 -2.97 6.86
CA GLN A 42 -5.73 -1.70 6.48
C GLN A 42 -4.74 -0.73 5.81
N GLN A 43 -3.52 -0.62 6.33
CA GLN A 43 -2.47 0.22 5.74
C GLN A 43 -2.05 -0.27 4.35
N ALA A 44 -1.94 -1.59 4.16
CA ALA A 44 -1.61 -2.18 2.87
C ALA A 44 -2.73 -1.99 1.85
N GLU A 45 -3.99 -2.16 2.25
CA GLU A 45 -5.18 -1.91 1.40
C GLU A 45 -5.25 -0.43 0.97
N ALA A 46 -4.97 0.50 1.89
CA ALA A 46 -4.89 1.92 1.56
C ALA A 46 -3.76 2.20 0.56
N SER A 47 -2.60 1.58 0.75
CA SER A 47 -1.45 1.70 -0.15
C SER A 47 -1.76 1.14 -1.55
N LEU A 48 -2.45 0.00 -1.62
CA LEU A 48 -2.92 -0.58 -2.88
C LEU A 48 -3.87 0.36 -3.63
N ASN A 49 -4.84 0.95 -2.93
CA ASN A 49 -5.78 1.90 -3.53
C ASN A 49 -5.08 3.15 -4.07
N ALA A 50 -4.08 3.65 -3.33
CA ALA A 50 -3.25 4.77 -3.77
C ALA A 50 -2.43 4.40 -5.02
N ALA A 51 -1.78 3.22 -5.02
CA ALA A 51 -1.00 2.74 -6.16
C ALA A 51 -1.86 2.50 -7.41
N TYR A 52 -3.05 1.92 -7.26
CA TYR A 52 -4.00 1.76 -8.36
C TYR A 52 -4.45 3.11 -8.95
N SER A 53 -4.66 4.11 -8.08
CA SER A 53 -4.99 5.46 -8.54
C SER A 53 -3.83 6.12 -9.29
N ALA A 54 -2.59 5.91 -8.84
CA ALA A 54 -1.40 6.35 -9.56
C ALA A 54 -1.24 5.63 -10.90
N ALA A 55 -1.51 4.33 -10.97
CA ALA A 55 -1.50 3.55 -12.20
C ALA A 55 -2.46 4.10 -13.26
N LYS A 56 -3.72 4.42 -12.87
CA LYS A 56 -4.69 5.06 -13.77
C LYS A 56 -4.19 6.39 -14.32
N LYS A 57 -3.53 7.21 -13.48
CA LYS A 57 -2.94 8.48 -13.92
C LYS A 57 -1.83 8.26 -14.95
N ARG A 58 -0.95 7.29 -14.74
CA ARG A 58 0.12 6.95 -15.69
C ARG A 58 -0.43 6.49 -17.04
N VAL A 59 -1.45 5.62 -17.04
CA VAL A 59 -2.16 5.20 -18.27
C VAL A 59 -2.75 6.39 -19.02
N ASN A 60 -3.47 7.28 -18.32
CA ASN A 60 -4.04 8.47 -18.95
C ASN A 60 -2.96 9.38 -19.56
N ASN A 61 -1.81 9.51 -18.90
CA ASN A 61 -0.71 10.33 -19.39
C ASN A 61 -0.02 9.71 -20.61
N SER A 62 0.22 8.39 -20.61
CA SER A 62 0.90 7.72 -21.73
C SER A 62 0.03 7.61 -22.97
N SER A 63 -1.29 7.47 -22.80
CA SER A 63 -2.25 7.36 -23.91
C SER A 63 -3.03 8.65 -24.19
N ALA A 64 -2.55 9.81 -23.75
CA ALA A 64 -3.29 11.08 -23.83
C ALA A 64 -3.68 11.50 -25.26
N ALA A 65 -2.90 11.08 -26.26
CA ALA A 65 -3.12 11.41 -27.67
C ALA A 65 -4.26 10.59 -28.31
N ASP A 66 -4.61 9.43 -27.77
CA ASP A 66 -5.66 8.55 -28.29
C ASP A 66 -6.64 8.14 -27.18
N LYS A 67 -7.83 8.73 -27.22
CA LYS A 67 -8.89 8.49 -26.24
C LYS A 67 -9.38 7.05 -26.24
N ASN A 68 -9.43 6.39 -27.39
CA ASN A 68 -9.91 5.01 -27.48
C ASN A 68 -8.86 4.06 -26.89
N LEU A 69 -7.58 4.30 -27.18
CA LEU A 69 -6.47 3.57 -26.54
C LEU A 69 -6.49 3.74 -25.02
N ALA A 70 -6.61 4.97 -24.51
CA ALA A 70 -6.67 5.25 -23.08
C ALA A 70 -7.84 4.50 -22.40
N GLN A 71 -9.03 4.51 -23.00
CA GLN A 71 -10.19 3.79 -22.48
C GLN A 71 -9.96 2.27 -22.43
N ASN A 72 -9.44 1.69 -23.50
CA ASN A 72 -9.16 0.25 -23.57
C ASN A 72 -8.09 -0.15 -22.54
N TYR A 73 -7.05 0.66 -22.37
CA TYR A 73 -6.00 0.39 -21.40
C TYR A 73 -6.53 0.51 -19.95
N LEU A 74 -7.29 1.56 -19.63
CA LEU A 74 -7.93 1.68 -18.32
C LEU A 74 -8.90 0.53 -18.01
N LYS A 75 -9.66 0.05 -19.01
CA LYS A 75 -10.53 -1.11 -18.85
C LYS A 75 -9.71 -2.37 -18.54
N THR A 76 -8.61 -2.58 -19.27
CA THR A 76 -7.71 -3.72 -19.04
C THR A 76 -7.09 -3.67 -17.64
N LEU A 77 -6.65 -2.49 -17.19
CA LEU A 77 -6.13 -2.27 -15.84
C LEU A 77 -7.19 -2.58 -14.77
N LEU A 78 -8.43 -2.13 -14.97
CA LEU A 78 -9.54 -2.40 -14.05
C LEU A 78 -9.87 -3.89 -13.95
N ASP A 79 -10.00 -4.56 -15.09
CA ASP A 79 -10.35 -5.98 -15.14
C ASP A 79 -9.22 -6.84 -14.52
N SER A 80 -7.95 -6.49 -14.80
CA SER A 80 -6.79 -7.12 -14.15
C SER A 80 -6.81 -6.94 -12.63
N GLN A 81 -7.09 -5.72 -12.14
CA GLN A 81 -7.14 -5.47 -10.71
C GLN A 81 -8.27 -6.24 -10.01
N ARG A 82 -9.46 -6.32 -10.63
CA ARG A 82 -10.59 -7.10 -10.09
C ARG A 82 -10.31 -8.60 -10.06
N GLY A 83 -9.73 -9.13 -11.14
CA GLY A 83 -9.31 -10.53 -11.18
C GLY A 83 -8.27 -10.84 -10.12
N TRP A 84 -7.30 -9.94 -9.94
CA TRP A 84 -6.28 -10.06 -8.91
C TRP A 84 -6.87 -10.02 -7.48
N LEU A 85 -7.84 -9.15 -7.19
CA LEU A 85 -8.52 -9.12 -5.89
C LEU A 85 -9.20 -10.46 -5.58
N LYS A 86 -9.90 -11.03 -6.56
CA LYS A 86 -10.53 -12.36 -6.39
C LYS A 86 -9.49 -13.45 -6.12
N PHE A 87 -8.36 -13.41 -6.82
CA PHE A 87 -7.23 -14.33 -6.57
C PHE A 87 -6.68 -14.14 -5.15
N ARG A 88 -6.40 -12.90 -4.73
CA ARG A 88 -5.92 -12.57 -3.39
C ARG A 88 -6.84 -13.10 -2.31
N ASP A 89 -8.13 -12.82 -2.41
CA ASP A 89 -9.10 -13.20 -1.38
C ASP A 89 -9.21 -14.74 -1.27
N GLY A 90 -9.19 -15.46 -2.40
CA GLY A 90 -9.15 -16.92 -2.41
C GLY A 90 -7.86 -17.49 -1.84
N GLN A 91 -6.71 -16.91 -2.22
CA GLN A 91 -5.39 -17.31 -1.74
C GLN A 91 -5.25 -17.10 -0.23
N CYS A 92 -5.71 -15.95 0.29
CA CYS A 92 -5.60 -15.66 1.71
C CYS A 92 -6.55 -16.50 2.57
N ARG A 93 -7.74 -16.84 2.06
CA ARG A 93 -8.60 -17.85 2.70
C ARG A 93 -7.90 -19.23 2.74
N LEU A 94 -7.22 -19.63 1.66
CA LEU A 94 -6.47 -20.88 1.60
C LEU A 94 -5.28 -20.90 2.57
N GLU A 95 -4.51 -19.81 2.69
CA GLU A 95 -3.41 -19.71 3.65
C GLU A 95 -3.89 -19.71 5.11
N ALA A 96 -5.09 -19.17 5.37
CA ALA A 96 -5.70 -19.12 6.69
C ALA A 96 -6.40 -20.43 7.11
N PHE A 97 -6.47 -21.43 6.23
CA PHE A 97 -7.18 -22.71 6.47
C PHE A 97 -6.56 -23.57 7.58
N LEU A 98 -5.35 -23.23 8.04
CA LEU A 98 -4.71 -23.84 9.21
C LEU A 98 -5.43 -23.53 10.53
N ALA A 99 -6.32 -22.54 10.55
CA ALA A 99 -7.13 -22.17 11.69
C ALA A 99 -8.62 -22.18 11.31
N GLU A 100 -9.48 -22.56 12.26
CA GLU A 100 -10.93 -22.59 12.08
C GLU A 100 -11.47 -21.23 11.65
N GLU A 101 -12.30 -21.22 10.61
CA GLU A 101 -12.86 -20.00 10.01
C GLU A 101 -13.57 -19.13 11.05
N GLY A 102 -13.26 -17.83 11.05
CA GLY A 102 -13.86 -16.86 11.99
C GLY A 102 -13.16 -16.74 13.34
N THR A 103 -12.20 -17.63 13.66
CA THR A 103 -11.38 -17.46 14.87
C THR A 103 -10.37 -16.30 14.74
N ASN A 104 -9.88 -15.80 15.87
CA ASN A 104 -8.82 -14.78 15.88
C ASN A 104 -7.56 -15.24 15.15
N ALA A 105 -7.20 -16.53 15.26
CA ALA A 105 -6.04 -17.09 14.57
C ALA A 105 -6.24 -17.08 13.04
N ASN A 106 -7.43 -17.48 12.57
CA ASN A 106 -7.80 -17.42 11.15
C ASN A 106 -7.78 -15.99 10.62
N ASN A 107 -8.44 -15.04 11.30
CA ASN A 107 -8.44 -13.63 10.93
C ASN A 107 -7.03 -13.02 10.88
N MET A 108 -6.16 -13.40 11.82
CA MET A 108 -4.76 -12.96 11.85
C MET A 108 -3.99 -13.48 10.63
N LEU A 109 -4.11 -14.77 10.31
CA LEU A 109 -3.44 -15.37 9.16
C LEU A 109 -3.92 -14.75 7.84
N GLU A 110 -5.24 -14.57 7.69
CA GLU A 110 -5.80 -13.93 6.50
C GLU A 110 -5.31 -12.49 6.37
N SER A 111 -5.29 -11.73 7.48
CA SER A 111 -4.83 -10.33 7.47
C SER A 111 -3.35 -10.19 7.10
N LYS A 112 -2.50 -11.09 7.59
CA LYS A 112 -1.08 -11.14 7.20
C LYS A 112 -0.92 -11.42 5.71
N CYS A 113 -1.67 -12.39 5.17
CA CYS A 113 -1.64 -12.69 3.74
C CYS A 113 -2.08 -11.49 2.90
N VAL A 114 -3.22 -10.87 3.23
CA VAL A 114 -3.73 -9.69 2.48
C VAL A 114 -2.69 -8.58 2.49
N ALA A 115 -2.11 -8.26 3.66
CA ALA A 115 -1.09 -7.22 3.75
C ALA A 115 0.13 -7.50 2.85
N ARG A 116 0.63 -8.74 2.84
CA ARG A 116 1.75 -9.14 1.98
C ARG A 116 1.39 -8.99 0.49
N MET A 117 0.28 -9.58 0.06
CA MET A 117 -0.13 -9.57 -1.35
C MET A 117 -0.44 -8.17 -1.85
N ASP A 118 -1.07 -7.32 -1.04
CA ASP A 118 -1.35 -5.92 -1.39
C ASP A 118 -0.04 -5.15 -1.65
N ASN A 119 0.98 -5.33 -0.81
CA ASN A 119 2.30 -4.71 -0.99
C ASN A 119 3.04 -5.23 -2.23
N GLU A 120 2.95 -6.53 -2.52
CA GLU A 120 3.47 -7.11 -3.76
C GLU A 120 2.78 -6.49 -4.98
N ARG A 121 1.46 -6.32 -4.94
CA ARG A 121 0.69 -5.72 -6.04
C ARG A 121 0.99 -4.23 -6.22
N VAL A 122 1.20 -3.48 -5.14
CA VAL A 122 1.71 -2.11 -5.20
C VAL A 122 3.00 -2.05 -6.02
N THR A 123 3.94 -2.96 -5.74
CA THR A 123 5.22 -3.05 -6.45
C THR A 123 5.03 -3.42 -7.92
N GLN A 124 4.17 -4.41 -8.22
CA GLN A 124 3.85 -4.78 -9.59
C GLN A 124 3.26 -3.60 -10.38
N LEU A 125 2.28 -2.89 -9.80
CA LEU A 125 1.67 -1.73 -10.43
C LEU A 125 2.72 -0.65 -10.70
N ALA A 126 3.60 -0.36 -9.73
CA ALA A 126 4.64 0.64 -9.90
C ALA A 126 5.64 0.31 -11.03
N ALA A 127 5.91 -0.98 -11.26
CA ALA A 127 6.85 -1.48 -12.24
C ALA A 127 6.28 -1.72 -13.65
N MET A 128 4.97 -1.54 -13.86
CA MET A 128 4.38 -1.75 -15.19
C MET A 128 4.96 -0.78 -16.23
N PRO A 129 5.19 -1.24 -17.48
CA PRO A 129 5.69 -0.39 -18.55
C PRO A 129 4.56 0.46 -19.13
N TYR A 130 4.27 1.59 -18.48
CA TYR A 130 3.35 2.61 -18.98
C TYR A 130 4.01 3.36 -20.15
N GLN A 131 3.86 2.83 -21.36
CA GLN A 131 4.33 3.45 -22.59
C GLN A 131 3.16 3.71 -23.52
#